data_AF-A0A7Y9W5N4-F1
#
_entry.id   AF-A0A7Y9W5N4-F1
#
_cell.length_a   1.000
_cell.length_b   1.000
_cell.length_c   1.000
_cell.angle_alpha   90.00
_cell.angle_beta   90.00
_cell.angle_gamma   90.00
#
_symmetry.space_group_name_H-M   'P 1'
#
loop_
_entity.id
_entity.type
_entity.pdbx_description
1 polymer ?
#
loop_
_entity_poly.entity_id
_entity_poly.type
_entity_poly.pdbx_seq_one_letter_code
_entity_poly.pdbx_strand_id
1 'polypeptide(L)'
;MAGSALAIWTSPTARSSSTKARNRTSRPKNTFTCRSTSRAADDPSAHGPAIQEAGLARFLKAAQLGKPEEAGSAAEVSRAVEDCLELGLFSAYQSAAREALARYAQEAMFDDEIRAAVVDDIRRLYSDAREQLALYDFSVLYGLPAPLLISEAPFIDWRVRTSPALPFVSLPLGPYCLLVGAASGRKSRAAPVVWKAAAAMGPLKDHNRQLTEHARLWLVATTDDQLIACKAALPRLAT
;
A
#
# COMPACT_ATOMS: atom_id res chain seq x y z
N MET A 1 10.69 -48.97 37.95
CA MET A 1 10.16 -49.45 36.64
C MET A 1 11.01 -48.78 35.57
N ALA A 2 12.06 -49.43 35.06
CA ALA A 2 12.05 -50.26 33.84
C ALA A 2 11.45 -49.46 32.66
N GLY A 3 12.11 -49.19 31.54
CA GLY A 3 13.41 -49.57 31.01
C GLY A 3 13.41 -49.30 29.48
N SER A 4 14.60 -49.30 28.88
CA SER A 4 14.93 -49.56 27.45
C SER A 4 14.45 -48.56 26.38
N ALA A 5 15.29 -47.89 25.58
CA ALA A 5 16.40 -48.30 24.69
C ALA A 5 15.96 -48.78 23.28
N LEU A 6 16.43 -48.01 22.28
CA LEU A 6 17.13 -48.40 21.04
C LEU A 6 16.46 -49.34 20.00
N ALA A 7 16.42 -48.90 18.73
CA ALA A 7 16.76 -49.61 17.47
C ALA A 7 16.20 -48.79 16.28
N ILE A 8 16.96 -48.22 15.34
CA ILE A 8 17.79 -48.81 14.26
C ILE A 8 17.02 -49.85 13.43
N TRP A 9 16.84 -49.57 12.12
CA TRP A 9 16.94 -50.50 10.98
C TRP A 9 16.67 -49.74 9.67
N THR A 10 17.69 -49.41 8.86
CA THR A 10 18.34 -50.18 7.76
C THR A 10 17.52 -50.28 6.46
N SER A 11 18.09 -49.70 5.40
CA SER A 11 17.82 -50.04 4.00
C SER A 11 18.18 -51.51 3.70
N PRO A 12 17.67 -52.06 2.59
CA PRO A 12 18.57 -52.77 1.69
C PRO A 12 18.40 -52.42 0.20
N THR A 13 19.48 -52.74 -0.48
CA THR A 13 19.93 -52.41 -1.84
C THR A 13 19.51 -53.46 -2.87
N ALA A 14 19.57 -53.05 -4.15
CA ALA A 14 19.88 -53.86 -5.35
C ALA A 14 18.70 -54.69 -5.94
N ARG A 15 18.61 -54.99 -7.24
CA ARG A 15 19.60 -55.04 -8.33
C ARG A 15 18.89 -55.18 -9.71
N SER A 16 19.53 -54.60 -10.75
CA SER A 16 19.65 -55.00 -12.19
C SER A 16 18.50 -55.73 -12.91
N SER A 17 18.18 -55.45 -14.18
CA SER A 17 19.08 -55.71 -15.32
C SER A 17 18.47 -55.33 -16.69
N SER A 18 19.36 -54.89 -17.59
CA SER A 18 19.44 -54.95 -19.08
C SER A 18 18.19 -55.29 -19.93
N THR A 19 17.95 -54.68 -21.09
CA THR A 19 18.64 -54.94 -22.39
C THR A 19 18.04 -54.01 -23.47
N LYS A 20 18.76 -53.06 -24.10
CA LYS A 20 19.57 -53.05 -25.36
C LYS A 20 18.80 -53.11 -26.72
N ALA A 21 19.12 -52.11 -27.57
CA ALA A 21 19.09 -52.04 -29.06
C ALA A 21 17.70 -51.83 -29.73
N ARG A 22 17.52 -51.14 -30.87
CA ARG A 22 18.41 -50.62 -31.94
C ARG A 22 17.66 -49.60 -32.83
N ASN A 23 18.36 -48.53 -33.21
CA ASN A 23 18.33 -47.75 -34.47
C ASN A 23 17.38 -48.12 -35.63
N ARG A 24 16.66 -47.13 -36.23
CA ARG A 24 16.96 -46.54 -37.57
C ARG A 24 15.90 -45.55 -38.12
N THR A 25 16.43 -44.52 -38.80
CA THR A 25 15.97 -43.84 -40.05
C THR A 25 14.83 -42.79 -40.06
N SER A 26 15.26 -41.54 -40.35
CA SER A 26 14.94 -40.73 -41.56
C SER A 26 14.03 -39.48 -41.48
N ARG A 27 14.65 -38.39 -42.01
CA ARG A 27 14.12 -37.15 -42.61
C ARG A 27 13.68 -35.95 -41.74
N PRO A 28 13.97 -34.72 -42.21
CA PRO A 28 13.96 -33.51 -41.38
C PRO A 28 12.56 -32.88 -41.35
N LYS A 29 12.19 -32.30 -40.21
CA LYS A 29 11.08 -31.35 -40.14
C LYS A 29 11.59 -30.07 -39.48
N ASN A 30 11.73 -29.04 -40.32
CA ASN A 30 11.86 -27.65 -39.91
C ASN A 30 10.84 -27.38 -38.81
N THR A 31 11.31 -27.28 -37.58
CA THR A 31 10.48 -26.85 -36.46
C THR A 31 10.98 -25.48 -36.09
N PHE A 32 10.18 -24.48 -36.45
CA PHE A 32 10.30 -23.11 -36.03
C PHE A 32 10.41 -23.11 -34.49
N THR A 33 11.60 -22.90 -33.96
CA THR A 33 11.75 -22.65 -32.52
C THR A 33 11.25 -21.24 -32.28
N CYS A 34 9.97 -21.11 -31.93
CA CYS A 34 9.57 -20.01 -31.08
C CYS A 34 10.31 -20.25 -29.76
N ARG A 35 11.42 -19.54 -29.58
CA ARG A 35 12.12 -19.47 -28.30
C ARG A 35 11.15 -18.71 -27.40
N SER A 36 10.22 -19.44 -26.76
CA SER A 36 9.32 -18.89 -25.77
C SER A 36 10.21 -18.18 -24.76
N THR A 37 10.02 -16.88 -24.71
CA THR A 37 10.61 -15.96 -23.73
C THR A 37 10.66 -16.66 -22.39
N SER A 38 11.84 -16.65 -21.78
CA SER A 38 12.01 -17.00 -20.37
C SER A 38 10.85 -16.37 -19.61
N ARG A 39 10.04 -17.20 -18.95
CA ARG A 39 9.07 -16.78 -17.95
C ARG A 39 9.70 -15.64 -17.17
N ALA A 40 9.21 -14.42 -17.39
CA ALA A 40 9.38 -13.39 -16.39
C ALA A 40 8.85 -14.05 -15.11
N ALA A 41 9.73 -14.26 -14.14
CA ALA A 41 9.28 -14.64 -12.82
C ALA A 41 8.23 -13.60 -12.46
N ASP A 42 7.00 -14.05 -12.19
CA ASP A 42 5.95 -13.18 -11.68
C ASP A 42 6.53 -12.51 -10.43
N ASP A 43 6.96 -11.25 -10.60
CA ASP A 43 7.52 -10.46 -9.52
C ASP A 43 6.38 -10.32 -8.50
N PRO A 44 6.53 -10.79 -7.25
CA PRO A 44 5.50 -10.59 -6.23
C PRO A 44 5.21 -9.10 -5.99
N SER A 45 6.02 -8.17 -6.52
CA SER A 45 5.68 -6.74 -6.60
C SER A 45 4.55 -6.40 -7.60
N ALA A 46 4.05 -7.34 -8.39
CA ALA A 46 2.97 -7.14 -9.36
C ALA A 46 1.58 -7.03 -8.70
N HIS A 47 1.44 -7.38 -7.41
CA HIS A 47 0.14 -7.53 -6.74
C HIS A 47 -0.22 -6.42 -5.74
N GLY A 48 0.47 -5.27 -5.76
CA GLY A 48 0.20 -4.16 -4.83
C GLY A 48 0.89 -4.34 -3.47
N PRO A 49 0.69 -3.42 -2.51
CA PRO A 49 1.37 -3.48 -1.22
C PRO A 49 0.93 -4.71 -0.43
N ALA A 50 1.89 -5.42 0.18
CA ALA A 50 1.61 -6.57 1.04
C ALA A 50 1.05 -6.11 2.39
N ILE A 51 -0.27 -6.22 2.57
CA ILE A 51 -0.99 -5.79 3.77
C ILE A 51 -1.49 -6.98 4.61
N GLN A 52 -1.60 -6.80 5.93
CA GLN A 52 -2.24 -7.77 6.83
C GLN A 52 -3.71 -7.39 7.04
N GLU A 53 -4.57 -7.82 6.11
CA GLU A 53 -5.98 -7.42 6.06
C GLU A 53 -6.74 -7.59 7.39
N ALA A 54 -6.57 -8.72 8.07
CA ALA A 54 -7.28 -9.01 9.32
C ALA A 54 -6.87 -8.06 10.46
N GLY A 55 -5.57 -7.78 10.59
CA GLY A 55 -5.05 -6.84 11.59
C GLY A 55 -5.48 -5.41 11.28
N LEU A 56 -5.39 -5.01 10.01
CA LEU A 56 -5.83 -3.71 9.53
C LEU A 56 -7.33 -3.51 9.77
N ALA A 57 -8.19 -4.47 9.40
CA ALA A 57 -9.62 -4.39 9.61
C ALA A 57 -10.00 -4.23 11.09
N ARG A 58 -9.33 -4.97 11.98
CA ARG A 58 -9.51 -4.84 13.44
C ARG A 58 -9.13 -3.44 13.91
N PHE A 59 -7.97 -2.94 13.48
CA PHE A 59 -7.50 -1.60 13.82
C PHE A 59 -8.45 -0.49 13.34
N LEU A 60 -8.92 -0.56 12.09
CA LEU A 60 -9.87 0.41 11.53
C LEU A 60 -11.20 0.42 12.30
N LYS A 61 -11.72 -0.77 12.64
CA LYS A 61 -12.92 -0.91 13.47
C LYS A 61 -12.72 -0.29 14.86
N ALA A 62 -11.61 -0.59 15.52
CA ALA A 62 -11.26 -0.03 16.81
C ALA A 62 -11.14 1.51 16.77
N ALA A 63 -10.53 2.06 15.73
CA ALA A 63 -10.43 3.50 15.48
C ALA A 63 -11.80 4.16 15.29
N GLN A 64 -12.70 3.55 14.53
CA GLN A 64 -14.06 4.07 14.30
C GLN A 64 -14.92 4.03 15.56
N LEU A 65 -14.77 3.00 16.40
CA LEU A 65 -15.49 2.87 17.66
C LEU A 65 -14.87 3.68 18.81
N GLY A 66 -13.65 4.22 18.63
CA GLY A 66 -12.92 4.93 19.68
C GLY A 66 -12.46 4.02 20.81
N LYS A 67 -12.18 2.74 20.51
CA LYS A 67 -11.82 1.70 21.47
C LYS A 67 -10.41 1.16 21.23
N PRO A 68 -9.36 1.85 21.70
CA PRO A 68 -7.97 1.43 21.49
C PRO A 68 -7.67 0.01 22.01
N GLU A 69 -8.36 -0.43 23.06
CA GLU A 69 -8.21 -1.76 23.67
C GLU A 69 -8.66 -2.90 22.73
N GLU A 70 -9.55 -2.63 21.76
CA GLU A 70 -10.00 -3.62 20.77
C GLU A 70 -9.04 -3.72 19.56
N ALA A 71 -8.04 -2.83 19.47
CA ALA A 71 -7.11 -2.78 18.33
C ALA A 71 -6.07 -3.91 18.30
N GLY A 72 -5.89 -4.61 19.42
CA GLY A 72 -4.91 -5.69 19.58
C GLY A 72 -3.63 -5.24 20.30
N SER A 73 -2.58 -6.04 20.17
CA SER A 73 -1.27 -5.75 20.77
C SER A 73 -0.60 -4.54 20.11
N ALA A 74 0.36 -3.93 20.81
CA ALA A 74 1.12 -2.79 20.27
C ALA A 74 1.81 -3.12 18.94
N ALA A 75 2.30 -4.35 18.76
CA ALA A 75 2.92 -4.79 17.51
C ALA A 75 1.90 -4.88 16.35
N GLU A 76 0.69 -5.39 16.61
CA GLU A 76 -0.39 -5.43 15.62
C GLU A 76 -0.84 -4.02 15.23
N VAL A 77 -0.93 -3.09 16.20
CA VAL A 77 -1.28 -1.69 15.94
C VAL A 77 -0.19 -0.99 15.11
N SER A 78 1.08 -1.13 15.49
CA SER A 78 2.19 -0.58 14.69
C SER A 78 2.19 -1.13 13.27
N ARG A 79 1.94 -2.45 13.12
CA ARG A 79 1.85 -3.07 11.80
C ARG A 79 0.65 -2.56 10.99
N ALA A 80 -0.51 -2.38 11.60
CA ALA A 80 -1.68 -1.83 10.92
C ALA A 80 -1.45 -0.37 10.48
N VAL A 81 -0.72 0.42 11.25
CA VAL A 81 -0.29 1.77 10.85
C VAL A 81 0.67 1.70 9.65
N GLU A 82 1.65 0.79 9.64
CA GLU A 82 2.49 0.57 8.47
C GLU A 82 1.64 0.20 7.23
N ASP A 83 0.70 -0.72 7.36
CA ASP A 83 -0.19 -1.13 6.25
C ASP A 83 -1.03 0.06 5.74
N CYS A 84 -1.52 0.93 6.64
CA CYS A 84 -2.20 2.18 6.27
C CYS A 84 -1.29 3.11 5.46
N LEU A 85 -0.01 3.24 5.84
CA LEU A 85 0.95 4.08 5.14
C LEU A 85 1.33 3.51 3.78
N GLU A 86 1.53 2.20 3.67
CA GLU A 86 1.81 1.56 2.38
C GLU A 86 0.64 1.79 1.41
N LEU A 87 -0.61 1.60 1.86
CA LEU A 87 -1.81 1.89 1.05
C LEU A 87 -1.95 3.38 0.73
N GLY A 88 -1.72 4.24 1.72
CA GLY A 88 -1.79 5.69 1.56
C GLY A 88 -0.79 6.21 0.53
N LEU A 89 0.48 5.81 0.65
CA LEU A 89 1.54 6.16 -0.30
C LEU A 89 1.25 5.59 -1.68
N PHE A 90 0.83 4.32 -1.77
CA PHE A 90 0.45 3.70 -3.05
C PHE A 90 -0.64 4.50 -3.77
N SER A 91 -1.65 4.99 -3.04
CA SER A 91 -2.71 5.84 -3.60
C SER A 91 -2.24 7.25 -3.97
N ALA A 92 -1.36 7.86 -3.17
CA ALA A 92 -0.90 9.24 -3.37
C ALA A 92 -0.11 9.44 -4.67
N TYR A 93 0.70 8.45 -5.05
CA TYR A 93 1.55 8.54 -6.25
C TYR A 93 0.86 8.16 -7.56
N GLN A 94 -0.42 7.76 -7.54
CA GLN A 94 -1.16 7.51 -8.77
C GLN A 94 -1.19 8.73 -9.70
N SER A 95 -1.28 9.94 -9.13
CA SER A 95 -1.22 11.18 -9.90
C SER A 95 0.13 11.35 -10.60
N ALA A 96 1.23 11.22 -9.84
CA ALA A 96 2.58 11.34 -10.35
C ALA A 96 2.87 10.27 -11.41
N ALA A 97 2.35 9.05 -11.25
CA ALA A 97 2.50 7.98 -12.23
C ALA A 97 1.81 8.31 -13.55
N ARG A 98 0.60 8.89 -13.51
CA ARG A 98 -0.12 9.34 -14.72
C ARG A 98 0.59 10.50 -15.41
N GLU A 99 1.12 11.45 -14.63
CA GLU A 99 1.88 12.59 -15.16
C GLU A 99 3.20 12.13 -15.81
N ALA A 100 3.91 11.20 -15.18
CA ALA A 100 5.11 10.58 -15.75
C ALA A 100 4.78 9.80 -17.03
N LEU A 101 3.70 9.02 -17.03
CA LEU A 101 3.23 8.30 -18.20
C LEU A 101 2.94 9.25 -19.37
N ALA A 102 2.19 10.33 -19.11
CA ALA A 102 1.87 11.33 -20.12
C ALA A 102 3.12 12.04 -20.67
N ARG A 103 4.14 12.24 -19.82
CA ARG A 103 5.42 12.84 -20.20
C ARG A 103 6.22 11.92 -21.12
N TYR A 104 6.45 10.67 -20.71
CA TYR A 104 7.22 9.69 -21.48
C TYR A 104 6.51 9.25 -22.77
N ALA A 105 5.18 9.30 -22.83
CA ALA A 105 4.42 9.05 -24.05
C ALA A 105 4.69 10.08 -25.16
N GLN A 106 5.28 11.24 -24.84
CA GLN A 106 5.72 12.23 -25.84
C GLN A 106 7.15 11.97 -26.35
N GLU A 107 7.87 11.04 -25.75
CA GLU A 107 9.23 10.68 -26.13
C GLU A 107 9.23 9.52 -27.13
N ALA A 108 10.30 9.39 -27.91
CA ALA A 108 10.45 8.29 -28.87
C ALA A 108 10.88 7.00 -28.16
N MET A 109 10.03 6.51 -27.26
CA MET A 109 10.23 5.33 -26.41
C MET A 109 9.18 4.26 -26.73
N PHE A 110 9.53 2.98 -26.56
CA PHE A 110 8.56 1.89 -26.63
C PHE A 110 7.73 1.79 -25.34
N ASP A 111 6.54 1.18 -25.40
CA ASP A 111 5.61 1.08 -24.27
C ASP A 111 6.20 0.40 -23.02
N ASP A 112 7.10 -0.57 -23.22
CA ASP A 112 7.81 -1.25 -22.13
C ASP A 112 8.90 -0.36 -21.50
N GLU A 113 9.61 0.42 -22.32
CA GLU A 113 10.57 1.43 -21.85
C GLU A 113 9.85 2.54 -21.07
N ILE A 114 8.70 3.01 -21.57
CA ILE A 114 7.85 3.99 -20.88
C ILE A 114 7.40 3.44 -19.53
N ARG A 115 6.90 2.20 -19.49
CA ARG A 115 6.46 1.55 -18.24
C ARG A 115 7.60 1.44 -17.24
N ALA A 116 8.78 1.00 -17.69
CA ALA A 116 9.96 0.88 -16.84
C ALA A 116 10.38 2.24 -16.25
N ALA A 117 10.42 3.28 -17.09
CA ALA A 117 10.77 4.64 -16.66
C ALA A 117 9.77 5.20 -15.64
N VAL A 118 8.46 5.02 -15.85
CA VAL A 118 7.43 5.41 -14.87
C VAL A 118 7.62 4.67 -13.55
N VAL A 119 7.87 3.35 -13.59
CA VAL A 119 8.10 2.55 -12.38
C VAL A 119 9.33 3.06 -11.61
N ASP A 120 10.41 3.39 -12.31
CA ASP A 120 11.63 3.89 -11.68
C ASP A 120 11.45 5.29 -11.07
N ASP A 121 10.74 6.21 -11.75
CA ASP A 121 10.36 7.53 -11.21
C ASP A 121 9.58 7.37 -9.90
N ILE A 122 8.56 6.51 -9.90
CA ILE A 122 7.69 6.31 -8.74
C ILE A 122 8.42 5.60 -7.60
N ARG A 123 9.28 4.61 -7.90
CA ARG A 123 10.10 3.93 -6.88
C ARG A 123 11.03 4.90 -6.15
N ARG A 124 11.62 5.86 -6.86
CA ARG A 124 12.47 6.90 -6.25
C ARG A 124 11.66 7.78 -5.29
N LEU A 125 10.51 8.29 -5.75
CA LEU A 125 9.63 9.11 -4.92
C LEU A 125 9.11 8.36 -3.68
N TYR A 126 8.75 7.09 -3.85
CA TYR A 126 8.20 6.24 -2.80
C TYR A 126 9.22 5.90 -1.71
N SER A 127 10.44 5.52 -2.10
CA SER A 127 11.45 5.02 -1.18
C SER A 127 11.85 6.10 -0.17
N ASP A 128 12.12 7.32 -0.65
CA ASP A 128 12.49 8.45 0.19
C ASP A 128 11.36 8.82 1.17
N ALA A 129 10.11 8.83 0.69
CA ALA A 129 8.95 9.13 1.52
C ALA A 129 8.71 8.06 2.59
N ARG A 130 8.82 6.78 2.22
CA ARG A 130 8.65 5.66 3.15
C ARG A 130 9.69 5.70 4.28
N GLU A 131 10.94 5.97 3.96
CA GLU A 131 12.01 6.08 4.96
C GLU A 131 11.77 7.25 5.91
N GLN A 132 11.31 8.40 5.41
CA GLN A 132 10.97 9.54 6.24
C GLN A 132 9.78 9.24 7.17
N LEU A 133 8.69 8.68 6.64
CA LEU A 133 7.49 8.39 7.42
C LEU A 133 7.71 7.31 8.47
N ALA A 134 8.64 6.38 8.24
CA ALA A 134 9.03 5.38 9.24
C ALA A 134 9.60 6.00 10.54
N LEU A 135 10.00 7.28 10.52
CA LEU A 135 10.52 7.99 11.69
C LEU A 135 9.46 8.84 12.41
N TYR A 136 8.23 8.89 11.89
CA TYR A 136 7.17 9.76 12.41
C TYR A 136 6.53 9.19 13.67
N ASP A 137 6.03 10.08 14.52
CA ASP A 137 5.09 9.74 15.59
C ASP A 137 3.68 9.73 15.02
N PHE A 138 3.02 8.58 15.13
CA PHE A 138 1.65 8.43 14.67
C PHE A 138 0.67 8.51 15.83
N SER A 139 -0.40 9.25 15.61
CA SER A 139 -1.54 9.33 16.49
C SER A 139 -2.83 8.98 15.75
N VAL A 140 -3.72 8.24 16.41
CA VAL A 140 -5.10 8.03 15.96
C VAL A 140 -5.98 9.07 16.65
N LEU A 141 -6.54 9.98 15.87
CA LEU A 141 -7.59 10.88 16.32
C LEU A 141 -8.94 10.21 16.06
N TYR A 142 -9.80 10.12 17.08
CA TYR A 142 -11.14 9.52 16.95
C TYR A 142 -12.20 10.40 17.60
N GLY A 143 -13.46 10.14 17.24
CA GLY A 143 -14.61 10.93 17.72
C GLY A 143 -14.62 12.36 17.17
N LEU A 144 -14.15 12.54 15.93
CA LEU A 144 -14.10 13.86 15.29
C LEU A 144 -15.51 14.48 15.21
N PRO A 145 -15.64 15.81 15.38
CA PRO A 145 -16.94 16.48 15.43
C PRO A 145 -17.64 16.59 14.08
N ALA A 146 -16.92 16.37 12.97
CA ALA A 146 -17.44 16.44 11.61
C ALA A 146 -16.98 15.21 10.81
N PRO A 147 -17.81 14.69 9.89
CA PRO A 147 -17.43 13.56 9.07
C PRO A 147 -16.38 13.97 8.02
N LEU A 148 -15.37 13.12 7.84
CA LEU A 148 -14.35 13.23 6.82
C LEU A 148 -14.89 12.73 5.48
N LEU A 149 -14.49 13.41 4.41
CA LEU A 149 -14.57 12.88 3.06
C LEU A 149 -13.43 11.88 2.82
N ILE A 150 -13.58 10.99 1.85
CA ILE A 150 -12.55 10.05 1.40
C ILE A 150 -12.53 10.09 -0.14
N SER A 151 -11.35 10.11 -0.75
CA SER A 151 -11.18 10.11 -2.22
C SER A 151 -10.35 8.92 -2.70
N GLU A 152 -10.04 8.87 -4.00
CA GLU A 152 -9.14 7.86 -4.57
C GLU A 152 -7.69 7.95 -4.03
N ALA A 153 -7.28 9.11 -3.50
CA ALA A 153 -5.96 9.36 -2.94
C ALA A 153 -6.09 10.04 -1.57
N PRO A 154 -6.57 9.30 -0.53
CA PRO A 154 -6.98 9.89 0.74
C PRO A 154 -5.80 10.30 1.64
N PHE A 155 -4.58 9.90 1.29
CA PHE A 155 -3.37 10.33 1.98
C PHE A 155 -3.03 11.79 1.66
N ILE A 156 -2.88 12.61 2.69
CA ILE A 156 -2.55 14.03 2.58
C ILE A 156 -1.17 14.27 3.18
N ASP A 157 -0.23 14.67 2.34
CA ASP A 157 1.04 15.24 2.79
C ASP A 157 0.90 16.77 2.89
N TRP A 158 0.73 17.28 4.10
CA TRP A 158 0.50 18.71 4.34
C TRP A 158 1.76 19.56 4.15
N ARG A 159 2.93 18.92 4.06
CA ARG A 159 4.20 19.62 3.79
C ARG A 159 4.23 20.17 2.37
N VAL A 160 3.52 19.52 1.45
CA VAL A 160 3.50 19.86 0.03
C VAL A 160 2.15 20.39 -0.44
N ARG A 161 1.05 20.04 0.25
CA ARG A 161 -0.31 20.42 -0.16
C ARG A 161 -0.79 21.77 0.35
N THR A 162 -0.18 22.34 1.38
CA THR A 162 -0.59 23.65 1.92
C THR A 162 0.52 24.68 1.90
N SER A 163 0.14 25.95 1.81
CA SER A 163 1.02 27.11 2.01
C SER A 163 0.43 28.01 3.10
N PRO A 164 1.11 28.18 4.25
CA PRO A 164 2.42 27.61 4.59
C PRO A 164 2.39 26.08 4.76
N ALA A 165 3.54 25.45 4.54
CA ALA A 165 3.72 24.00 4.72
C ALA A 165 3.54 23.61 6.19
N LEU A 166 2.83 22.50 6.45
CA LEU A 166 2.62 21.98 7.79
C LEU A 166 3.40 20.66 7.99
N PRO A 167 4.07 20.46 9.14
CA PRO A 167 5.03 19.36 9.33
C PRO A 167 4.37 18.03 9.72
N PHE A 168 3.27 17.67 9.07
CA PHE A 168 2.54 16.44 9.35
C PHE A 168 1.88 15.85 8.09
N VAL A 169 1.48 14.59 8.21
CA VAL A 169 0.70 13.86 7.21
C VAL A 169 -0.60 13.37 7.85
N SER A 170 -1.63 13.15 7.04
CA SER A 170 -2.87 12.56 7.53
C SER A 170 -3.49 11.57 6.57
N LEU A 171 -4.24 10.62 7.12
CA LEU A 171 -5.00 9.62 6.38
C LEU A 171 -6.32 9.30 7.12
N PRO A 172 -7.49 9.45 6.47
CA PRO A 172 -8.76 8.96 7.01
C PRO A 172 -8.72 7.46 7.27
N LEU A 173 -9.06 7.06 8.50
CA LEU A 173 -9.29 5.65 8.87
C LEU A 173 -10.79 5.28 8.82
N GLY A 174 -11.62 6.29 8.60
CA GLY A 174 -13.06 6.22 8.56
C GLY A 174 -13.64 7.63 8.68
N PRO A 175 -14.97 7.76 8.75
CA PRO A 175 -15.59 9.07 8.72
C PRO A 175 -15.29 9.98 9.91
N TYR A 176 -15.06 9.42 11.10
CA TYR A 176 -14.86 10.20 12.32
C TYR A 176 -13.51 9.91 12.98
N CYS A 177 -12.57 9.36 12.21
CA CYS A 177 -11.25 9.00 12.70
C CYS A 177 -10.16 9.22 11.64
N LEU A 178 -9.00 9.68 12.12
CA LEU A 178 -7.89 10.12 11.29
C LEU A 178 -6.58 9.62 11.89
N LEU A 179 -5.73 9.04 11.05
CA LEU A 179 -4.33 8.81 11.37
C LEU A 179 -3.55 10.09 11.07
N VAL A 180 -2.76 10.55 12.02
CA VAL A 180 -1.91 11.74 11.88
C VAL A 180 -0.47 11.36 12.22
N GLY A 181 0.43 11.61 11.29
CA GLY A 181 1.87 11.43 11.49
C GLY A 181 2.58 12.77 11.58
N ALA A 182 3.44 12.95 12.56
CA ALA A 182 4.30 14.13 12.66
C ALA A 182 5.77 13.74 12.85
N ALA A 183 6.68 14.54 12.29
CA ALA A 183 8.11 14.35 12.52
C ALA A 183 8.45 14.57 14.00
N SER A 184 9.28 13.69 14.58
CA SER A 184 9.63 13.76 16.01
C SER A 184 11.12 13.75 16.32
N GLY A 185 11.95 13.88 15.29
CA GLY A 185 13.41 13.87 15.42
C GLY A 185 14.00 12.53 15.86
N ARG A 186 13.20 11.46 15.93
CA ARG A 186 13.66 10.13 16.31
C ARG A 186 14.52 9.51 15.22
N LYS A 187 15.47 8.67 15.65
CA LYS A 187 16.32 7.83 14.79
C LYS A 187 15.84 6.36 14.76
N SER A 188 14.80 6.03 15.53
CA SER A 188 14.22 4.69 15.65
C SER A 188 12.86 4.64 14.95
N ARG A 189 12.56 3.48 14.33
CA ARG A 189 11.29 3.21 13.64
C ARG A 189 10.17 2.74 14.57
N ALA A 190 10.51 2.29 15.78
CA ALA A 190 9.54 1.73 16.72
C ALA A 190 8.98 2.81 17.64
N ALA A 191 7.69 3.06 17.52
CA ALA A 191 6.97 4.12 18.21
C ALA A 191 5.60 3.63 18.70
N PRO A 192 5.24 3.89 19.97
CA PRO A 192 3.87 3.68 20.40
C PRO A 192 2.92 4.60 19.61
N VAL A 193 1.82 4.03 19.10
CA VAL A 193 0.76 4.81 18.47
C VAL A 193 -0.11 5.41 19.57
N VAL A 194 -0.26 6.74 19.57
CA VAL A 194 -1.04 7.45 20.59
C VAL A 194 -2.49 7.59 20.13
N TRP A 195 -3.45 7.28 20.99
CA TRP A 195 -4.87 7.41 20.69
C TRP A 195 -5.45 8.62 21.41
N LYS A 196 -6.15 9.49 20.70
CA LYS A 196 -6.70 10.74 21.25
C LYS A 196 -8.12 10.95 20.78
N ALA A 197 -9.04 11.11 21.73
CA ALA A 197 -10.34 11.67 21.42
C ALA A 197 -10.16 13.13 21.00
N ALA A 198 -10.74 13.52 19.87
CA ALA A 198 -10.55 14.84 19.28
C ALA A 198 -11.88 15.57 19.16
N ALA A 199 -12.14 16.49 20.09
CA ALA A 199 -13.35 17.32 20.09
C ALA A 199 -13.34 18.44 19.02
N ALA A 200 -12.20 18.67 18.37
CA ALA A 200 -12.03 19.68 17.33
C ALA A 200 -11.03 19.21 16.28
N MET A 201 -11.18 19.70 15.04
CA MET A 201 -10.25 19.41 13.94
C MET A 201 -8.90 20.13 14.09
N GLY A 202 -8.85 21.25 14.81
CA GLY A 202 -7.61 22.01 15.02
C GLY A 202 -6.90 22.36 13.70
N PRO A 203 -5.60 22.06 13.54
CA PRO A 203 -4.85 22.28 12.30
C PRO A 203 -5.39 21.51 11.07
N LEU A 204 -6.27 20.53 11.28
CA LEU A 204 -6.81 19.65 10.25
C LEU A 204 -8.17 20.13 9.73
N LYS A 205 -8.64 21.33 10.12
CA LYS A 205 -9.96 21.86 9.73
C LYS A 205 -10.18 21.89 8.21
N ASP A 206 -9.11 22.05 7.44
CA ASP A 206 -9.15 22.12 5.98
C ASP A 206 -9.02 20.73 5.31
N HIS A 207 -9.08 19.63 6.07
CA HIS A 207 -8.86 18.28 5.55
C HIS A 207 -9.82 17.92 4.41
N ASN A 208 -11.12 18.16 4.61
CA ASN A 208 -12.13 17.88 3.57
C ASN A 208 -11.96 18.77 2.34
N ARG A 209 -11.56 20.03 2.53
CA ARG A 209 -11.25 20.93 1.42
C ARG A 209 -10.08 20.39 0.59
N GLN A 210 -9.00 19.94 1.25
CA GLN A 210 -7.83 19.36 0.60
C GLN A 210 -8.16 18.07 -0.17
N LEU A 211 -9.08 17.24 0.32
CA LEU A 211 -9.53 16.08 -0.46
C LEU A 211 -10.36 16.49 -1.67
N THR A 212 -11.30 17.42 -1.51
CA THR A 212 -12.15 17.85 -2.62
C THR A 212 -11.36 18.56 -3.72
N GLU A 213 -10.41 19.42 -3.37
CA GLU A 213 -9.58 20.16 -4.34
C GLU A 213 -8.69 19.23 -5.18
N HIS A 214 -8.29 18.08 -4.63
CA HIS A 214 -7.34 17.16 -5.27
C HIS A 214 -7.97 15.85 -5.77
N ALA A 215 -9.24 15.59 -5.48
CA ALA A 215 -9.94 14.41 -5.96
C ALA A 215 -10.09 14.44 -7.48
N ARG A 216 -9.67 13.35 -8.13
CA ARG A 216 -9.68 13.17 -9.59
C ARG A 216 -10.67 12.13 -10.08
N LEU A 217 -11.14 11.23 -9.22
CA LEU A 217 -12.02 10.14 -9.66
C LEU A 217 -13.30 10.10 -8.85
N TRP A 218 -13.19 9.96 -7.53
CA TRP A 218 -14.36 9.75 -6.69
C TRP A 218 -14.20 10.39 -5.33
N LEU A 219 -15.34 10.73 -4.72
CA LEU A 219 -15.45 11.14 -3.33
C LEU A 219 -16.55 10.31 -2.66
N VAL A 220 -16.27 9.85 -1.46
CA VAL A 220 -17.20 9.18 -0.55
C VAL A 220 -17.40 10.06 0.68
N ALA A 221 -18.65 10.14 1.15
CA ALA A 221 -19.05 10.85 2.36
C ALA A 221 -20.02 9.99 3.18
N THR A 222 -20.34 10.41 4.40
CA THR A 222 -21.31 9.68 5.23
C THR A 222 -22.76 9.97 4.89
N THR A 223 -23.04 11.12 4.27
CA THR A 223 -24.39 11.50 3.87
C THR A 223 -24.43 12.04 2.45
N ASP A 224 -25.59 11.91 1.82
CA ASP A 224 -25.84 12.49 0.49
C ASP A 224 -25.71 14.02 0.51
N ASP A 225 -26.16 14.67 1.60
CA ASP A 225 -26.04 16.13 1.76
C ASP A 225 -24.58 16.59 1.71
N GLN A 226 -23.65 15.82 2.30
CA GLN A 226 -22.22 16.13 2.19
C GLN A 226 -21.71 16.00 0.75
N LEU A 227 -22.14 14.98 0.02
CA LEU A 227 -21.77 14.82 -1.39
C LEU A 227 -22.37 15.95 -2.25
N ILE A 228 -23.63 16.31 -2.01
CA ILE A 228 -24.32 17.41 -2.70
C ILE A 228 -23.60 18.74 -2.46
N ALA A 229 -23.18 19.01 -1.22
CA ALA A 229 -22.39 20.20 -0.91
C ALA A 229 -21.05 20.24 -1.66
N CYS A 230 -20.44 19.08 -1.91
CA CYS A 230 -19.18 18.98 -2.65
C CYS A 230 -19.34 19.05 -4.17
N LYS A 231 -20.52 18.77 -4.73
CA LYS A 231 -20.77 18.77 -6.20
C LYS A 231 -20.43 20.09 -6.87
N ALA A 232 -20.54 21.22 -6.16
CA ALA A 232 -20.16 22.53 -6.69
C ALA A 232 -18.64 22.72 -6.86
N ALA A 233 -17.83 21.99 -6.07
CA ALA A 233 -16.38 22.13 -5.99
C ALA A 233 -15.62 21.01 -6.72
N LEU A 234 -16.28 19.88 -7.02
CA LEU A 234 -15.70 18.81 -7.81
C LEU A 234 -15.43 19.32 -9.23
N PRO A 235 -14.19 19.19 -9.76
CA PRO A 235 -13.95 19.44 -11.17
C PRO A 235 -14.90 18.54 -11.94
N ARG A 236 -15.70 19.11 -12.85
CA ARG A 236 -16.55 18.31 -13.73
C ARG A 236 -15.64 17.34 -14.44
N LEU A 237 -15.73 16.06 -14.07
CA LEU A 237 -15.07 14.99 -14.79
C LEU A 237 -15.66 15.09 -16.20
N ALA A 238 -14.90 15.65 -17.13
CA ALA A 238 -15.25 15.63 -18.53
C ALA A 238 -15.27 14.15 -18.91
N THR A 239 -16.49 13.61 -18.98
CA THR A 239 -16.81 12.30 -19.54
C THR A 239 -16.39 12.24 -20.99
#